data_AF-A0A2W0CN24-F1
#
_entry.id   AF-A0A2W0CN24-F1
#
_cell.length_a   1.000
_cell.length_b   1.000
_cell.length_c   1.000
_cell.angle_alpha   90.00
_cell.angle_beta   90.00
_cell.angle_gamma   90.00
#
_symmetry.space_group_name_H-M   'P 1'
#
loop_
_entity.id
_entity.type
_entity.pdbx_description
1 polymer ?
#
loop_
_entity_poly.entity_id
_entity_poly.type
_entity_poly.pdbx_seq_one_letter_code
_entity_poly.pdbx_strand_id
1 'polypeptide(L)' 'PDLIAFDAIVVDTKVIDQITDHERGLMLNYLRITKLRVGVILNFKHRKLEWHRIAL' A
#
# COMPACT_ATOMS: atom_id res chain seq x y z
N PRO A 1 1.83 6.32 5.07
CA PRO A 1 2.68 5.32 4.39
C PRO A 1 4.09 5.40 4.96
N ASP A 2 4.84 4.31 4.87
CA ASP A 2 6.13 4.21 5.53
C ASP A 2 7.26 4.75 4.67
N LEU A 3 7.14 4.65 3.34
CA LEU A 3 8.13 5.20 2.41
C LEU A 3 7.54 5.53 1.03
N ILE A 4 8.23 6.39 0.30
CA ILE A 4 8.05 6.62 -1.13
C ILE A 4 9.33 6.15 -1.83
N ALA A 5 9.22 5.14 -2.69
CA ALA A 5 10.34 4.59 -3.46
C ALA A 5 10.40 5.21 -4.85
N PHE A 6 11.62 5.51 -5.30
CA PHE A 6 11.90 6.10 -6.63
C PHE A 6 11.08 7.37 -6.92
N ASP A 7 10.74 8.13 -5.87
CA ASP A 7 9.88 9.32 -5.92
C ASP A 7 8.51 9.12 -6.61
N ALA A 8 8.07 7.86 -6.75
CA ALA A 8 6.92 7.52 -7.60
C ALA A 8 5.98 6.45 -7.01
N ILE A 9 6.49 5.59 -6.13
CA ILE A 9 5.75 4.44 -5.60
C ILE A 9 5.56 4.58 -4.10
N VAL A 10 4.32 4.64 -3.66
CA VAL A 10 3.99 4.63 -2.23
C VAL A 10 4.08 3.21 -1.72
N VAL A 11 4.81 2.99 -0.62
CA VAL A 11 4.85 1.69 0.04
C VAL A 11 4.36 1.83 1.48
N ASP A 12 3.40 0.97 1.82
CA ASP A 12 2.77 0.91 3.13
C ASP A 12 2.95 -0.49 3.70
N THR A 13 3.68 -0.60 4.81
CA THR A 13 3.95 -1.87 5.48
C THR A 13 2.98 -2.06 6.65
N LYS A 14 2.54 -3.30 6.84
CA LYS A 14 1.57 -3.65 7.87
C LYS A 14 1.89 -5.00 8.50
N VAL A 15 1.33 -5.21 9.69
CA VAL A 15 1.30 -6.50 10.38
C VAL A 15 -0.15 -6.74 10.80
N ILE A 16 -0.98 -7.19 9.85
CA ILE A 16 -2.44 -7.36 10.00
C ILE A 16 -2.89 -8.75 9.55
N ASP A 17 -4.08 -9.20 9.94
CA ASP A 17 -4.59 -10.53 9.56
C ASP A 17 -4.74 -10.72 8.06
N GLN A 18 -5.21 -9.70 7.36
CA GLN A 18 -5.39 -9.72 5.91
C GLN A 18 -5.48 -8.29 5.40
N ILE A 19 -5.04 -8.04 4.16
CA ILE A 19 -5.26 -6.77 3.49
C ILE A 19 -6.69 -6.73 2.96
N THR A 20 -7.52 -5.83 3.48
CA THR A 20 -8.92 -5.68 3.10
C THR A 20 -9.15 -4.46 2.20
N ASP A 21 -10.39 -4.25 1.78
CA ASP A 21 -10.77 -3.06 1.04
C ASP A 21 -10.60 -1.76 1.86
N HIS A 22 -10.54 -1.86 3.19
CA HIS A 22 -10.22 -0.71 4.05
C HIS A 22 -8.81 -0.17 3.74
N GLU A 23 -7.79 -1.01 3.77
CA GLU A 23 -6.40 -0.62 3.47
C GLU A 23 -6.24 -0.16 2.03
N ARG A 24 -6.93 -0.83 1.09
CA ARG A 24 -6.93 -0.43 -0.33
C ARG A 24 -7.57 0.95 -0.52
N GLY A 25 -8.67 1.25 0.17
CA GLY A 25 -9.33 2.54 0.15
C GLY A 25 -8.45 3.67 0.70
N LEU A 26 -7.75 3.41 1.81
CA LEU A 26 -6.76 4.35 2.35
C LEU A 26 -5.64 4.63 1.35
N MET A 27 -5.11 3.60 0.69
CA MET A 27 -4.09 3.76 -0.34
C MET A 27 -4.61 4.57 -1.53
N LEU A 28 -5.82 4.29 -2.04
CA LEU A 28 -6.43 5.06 -3.13
C LEU A 28 -6.58 6.55 -2.79
N ASN A 29 -7.02 6.86 -1.58
CA ASN A 29 -7.14 8.24 -1.11
C ASN A 29 -5.78 8.93 -1.06
N TYR A 30 -4.77 8.24 -0.52
CA TYR A 30 -3.41 8.77 -0.45
C TYR A 30 -2.83 9.04 -1.85
N LEU A 31 -2.99 8.10 -2.79
CA LEU A 31 -2.54 8.26 -4.17
C LEU A 31 -3.20 9.48 -4.83
N ARG A 32 -4.50 9.69 -4.62
CA ARG A 32 -5.22 10.86 -5.16
C ARG A 32 -4.69 12.18 -4.60
N ILE A 33 -4.45 12.25 -3.28
CA ILE A 33 -3.95 13.45 -2.61
C ILE A 33 -2.52 13.78 -3.06
N THR A 34 -1.67 12.77 -3.16
CA THR A 34 -0.25 12.94 -3.52
C THR A 34 0.01 13.02 -5.02
N LYS A 35 -1.03 12.79 -5.85
CA LYS A 35 -0.93 12.67 -7.31
C LYS A 35 0.02 11.56 -7.79
N LEU A 36 0.37 10.64 -6.91
CA LEU A 36 1.11 9.42 -7.26
C LEU A 36 0.15 8.38 -7.84
N ARG A 37 0.65 7.52 -8.71
CA ARG A 37 -0.19 6.56 -9.45
C ARG A 37 -0.13 5.13 -8.94
N VAL A 38 0.91 4.78 -8.19
CA VAL A 38 1.16 3.40 -7.78
C VAL A 38 1.40 3.34 -6.28
N GLY A 39 0.65 2.46 -5.63
CA GLY A 39 0.82 2.10 -4.23
C GLY A 39 1.05 0.60 -4.08
N VAL A 40 1.85 0.22 -3.09
CA VAL A 40 2.09 -1.16 -2.70
C VAL A 40 1.81 -1.29 -1.21
N ILE A 41 0.96 -2.25 -0.85
CA ILE A 41 0.71 -2.62 0.54
C ILE A 41 1.43 -3.95 0.79
N LEU A 42 2.29 -4.00 1.81
CA LEU A 42 3.07 -5.17 2.20
C LEU A 42 2.62 -5.61 3.59
N ASN A 43 2.08 -6.82 3.72
CA ASN A 43 1.70 -7.40 5.01
C ASN A 43 2.71 -8.46 5.46
N PHE A 44 3.45 -8.15 6.52
CA PHE A 44 4.50 -8.99 7.10
C PHE A 44 4.00 -9.90 8.24
N LYS A 45 2.70 -9.96 8.52
CA LYS A 45 2.16 -10.86 9.57
C LYS A 45 2.36 -12.34 9.24
N HIS A 46 2.38 -12.68 7.95
CA HIS A 46 2.41 -14.06 7.46
C HIS A 46 3.80 -14.50 7.05
N ARG A 47 4.08 -15.81 7.16
CA ARG A 47 5.37 -16.39 6.71
C ARG A 47 5.64 -16.12 5.23
N LYS A 48 4.60 -16.11 4.40
CA LYS A 48 4.67 -15.68 3.00
C LYS A 48 4.16 -14.25 2.95
N LEU A 49 4.91 -13.37 2.29
CA LEU A 49 4.51 -11.99 2.09
C LEU A 49 3.17 -11.93 1.36
N GLU A 50 2.16 -11.42 2.06
CA GLU A 50 0.90 -10.99 1.45
C GLU A 50 1.09 -9.54 1.00
N TRP A 51 0.73 -9.24 -0.25
CA TRP A 51 0.91 -7.90 -0.79
C TRP A 51 -0.11 -7.58 -1.87
N HIS A 52 -0.44 -6.29 -1.99
CA HIS A 52 -1.32 -5.77 -3.03
C HIS A 52 -0.68 -4.59 -3.74
N ARG A 53 -0.82 -4.54 -5.08
CA ARG A 53 -0.54 -3.36 -5.89
C ARG A 53 -1.83 -2.61 -6.19
N ILE A 54 -1.86 -1.33 -5.90
CA ILE A 54 -2.96 -0.41 -6.19
C ILE A 54 -2.49 0.56 -7.28
N ALA A 55 -3.35 0.79 -8.28
CA ALA A 55 -3.12 1.78 -9.33
C ALA A 55 -4.37 2.65 -9.54
N LEU A 56 -4.14 3.94 -9.75
CA LEU A 56 -5.18 4.91 -10.16
C LEU A 56 -5.32 4.99 -11.68
#